data_AF-H3CYW5-F1
#
_entry.id   AF-H3CYW5-F1
#
_cell.length_a   1.000
_cell.length_b   1.000
_cell.length_c   1.000
_cell.angle_alpha   90.00
_cell.angle_beta   90.00
_cell.angle_gamma   90.00
#
_symmetry.space_group_name_H-M   'P 1'
#
loop_
_entity.id
_entity.type
_entity.pdbx_description
1 polymer ?
#
loop_
_entity_poly.entity_id
_entity_poly.type
_entity_poly.pdbx_seq_one_letter_code
_entity_poly.pdbx_strand_id
1 'polypeptide(L)'
;VTKMPRLEELANVALRVPSILVLDLLYKCDIEGLTDRLKAKNEDMLFKYKYLIWNMYYIGHLVNVVVLILPLRHIVTLYLHVLAALLLYMGHQISKDYVREELQYDYEGPVYLDSLAFNRLFRLCAGQIILSTLCAFLMKTRKVWLFSAHLLPLLARFCAVPRPTLLTVSTFSMGLTGAGAAVFLLSHLFLPYRLARAAYLELVHVEVFELYRLLAVGISLWNQFAVPVLFSVFWFVLFIVQLCSDTMNGNASLGHQGILFFLLTSVSECCATPYALLGLTFVVSYLALGLLNLCKFYLGGYAAVQNENVMHRGVTEGVTLLLLALQTGLLDMQTLQRTFLLSIILFIVVTSTLQSMIEIADPVILALGASRNRSVWKHFRGLSMCLLLLVFPVFMAYKISQFFHMDFWLLILVSSCMLTSLQVIGTMLIYSLFMVELFRTDPIESLDEVIYWVNAISRVLEFLVALCVVAYGAWESLFGEWSWMGASVIIIHSYFNVWLRAQSGWRSFLLRQEAAKKINSLPRATTHQLLQHNDVCSICFQEMSSAVITYCGHFFHGNCLRKWLYVQETCPMCH
;
A
#
# COMPACT_ATOMS: atom_id res chain seq x y z
N VAL A 1 -10.47 22.91 5.63
CA VAL A 1 -10.16 21.80 4.69
C VAL A 1 -11.33 21.64 3.74
N THR A 2 -11.36 22.42 2.66
CA THR A 2 -12.36 22.28 1.60
C THR A 2 -12.05 21.00 0.84
N LYS A 3 -12.97 20.01 0.86
CA LYS A 3 -12.88 18.81 0.02
C LYS A 3 -12.64 19.27 -1.42
N MET A 4 -11.45 18.98 -1.96
CA MET A 4 -11.21 19.16 -3.39
C MET A 4 -12.22 18.29 -4.15
N PRO A 5 -12.82 18.77 -5.25
CA PRO A 5 -13.67 17.92 -6.07
C PRO A 5 -12.86 16.70 -6.53
N ARG A 6 -13.46 15.49 -6.50
CA ARG A 6 -12.78 14.21 -6.85
C ARG A 6 -12.01 14.27 -8.18
N LEU A 7 -12.43 15.12 -9.10
CA LEU A 7 -11.77 15.32 -10.40
C LEU A 7 -10.41 16.01 -10.28
N GLU A 8 -10.25 16.97 -9.36
CA GLU A 8 -8.97 17.63 -9.11
C GLU A 8 -7.95 16.69 -8.48
N GLU A 9 -8.39 15.80 -7.57
CA GLU A 9 -7.52 14.77 -6.98
C GLU A 9 -7.03 13.77 -8.05
N LEU A 10 -7.93 13.30 -8.92
CA LEU A 10 -7.55 12.43 -10.03
C LEU A 10 -6.60 13.12 -11.01
N ALA A 11 -6.85 14.39 -11.36
CA ALA A 11 -5.96 15.16 -12.22
C ALA A 11 -4.59 15.38 -11.58
N ASN A 12 -4.54 15.61 -10.26
CA ASN A 12 -3.31 15.77 -9.50
C ASN A 12 -2.42 14.52 -9.55
N VAL A 13 -3.01 13.34 -9.44
CA VAL A 13 -2.28 12.07 -9.58
C VAL A 13 -1.87 11.85 -11.04
N ALA A 14 -2.82 11.91 -11.98
CA ALA A 14 -2.57 11.57 -13.38
C ALA A 14 -1.48 12.43 -14.04
N LEU A 15 -1.42 13.72 -13.73
CA LEU A 15 -0.43 14.64 -14.30
C LEU A 15 0.98 14.48 -13.69
N ARG A 16 1.12 13.82 -12.55
CA ARG A 16 2.39 13.65 -11.83
C ARG A 16 3.04 12.28 -12.04
N VAL A 17 2.25 11.25 -12.34
CA VAL A 17 2.76 9.89 -12.65
C VAL A 17 3.83 9.90 -13.75
N PRO A 18 3.70 10.65 -14.88
CA PRO A 18 4.73 10.70 -15.91
C PRO A 18 6.10 11.15 -15.39
N SER A 19 6.14 12.11 -14.46
CA SER A 19 7.40 12.59 -13.90
C SER A 19 8.11 11.53 -13.05
N ILE A 20 7.35 10.69 -12.31
CA ILE A 20 7.92 9.55 -11.57
C ILE A 20 8.42 8.47 -12.55
N LEU A 21 7.67 8.19 -13.62
CA LEU A 21 8.11 7.26 -14.67
C LEU A 21 9.43 7.70 -15.32
N VAL A 22 9.59 8.99 -15.61
CA VAL A 22 10.85 9.51 -16.14
C VAL A 22 11.98 9.42 -15.12
N LEU A 23 11.72 9.69 -13.83
CA LEU A 23 12.73 9.49 -12.77
C LEU A 23 13.14 8.01 -12.64
N ASP A 24 12.19 7.09 -12.74
CA ASP A 24 12.46 5.64 -12.74
C ASP A 24 13.33 5.22 -13.93
N LEU A 25 13.01 5.73 -15.13
CA LEU A 25 13.80 5.48 -16.33
C LEU A 25 15.20 6.10 -16.24
N LEU A 26 15.32 7.33 -15.72
CA LEU A 26 16.60 7.97 -15.49
C LEU A 26 17.44 7.18 -14.48
N TYR A 27 16.84 6.63 -13.43
CA TYR A 27 17.55 5.79 -12.47
C TYR A 27 18.08 4.49 -13.10
N LYS A 28 17.31 3.87 -14.00
CA LYS A 28 17.73 2.67 -14.75
C LYS A 28 18.77 2.95 -15.83
N CYS A 29 18.94 4.21 -16.26
CA CYS A 29 19.90 4.57 -17.29
C CYS A 29 21.34 4.44 -16.78
N ASP A 30 22.05 3.44 -17.29
CA ASP A 30 23.50 3.30 -17.10
C ASP A 30 24.25 4.33 -17.97
N ILE A 31 24.58 5.48 -17.37
CA ILE A 31 25.32 6.57 -18.00
C ILE A 31 26.76 6.15 -18.30
N GLU A 32 27.36 5.31 -17.46
CA GLU A 32 28.75 4.87 -17.62
C GLU A 32 28.86 3.95 -18.84
N GLY A 33 27.98 2.95 -18.95
CA GLY A 33 27.89 2.10 -20.13
C GLY A 33 27.55 2.86 -21.41
N LEU A 34 26.71 3.90 -21.35
CA LEU A 34 26.41 4.76 -22.51
C LEU A 34 27.63 5.61 -22.91
N THR A 35 28.36 6.14 -21.93
CA THR A 35 29.60 6.91 -22.15
C THR A 35 30.69 6.03 -22.76
N ASP A 36 30.78 4.77 -22.36
CA ASP A 36 31.76 3.81 -22.89
C ASP A 36 31.42 3.33 -24.31
N ARG A 37 30.14 3.13 -24.64
CA ARG A 37 29.72 2.87 -26.04
C ARG A 37 30.02 4.07 -26.96
N LEU A 38 29.88 5.29 -26.44
CA LEU A 38 30.22 6.51 -27.18
C LEU A 38 31.74 6.69 -27.31
N LYS A 39 32.50 6.32 -26.27
CA LYS A 39 33.97 6.26 -26.29
C LYS A 39 34.50 5.34 -27.38
N ALA A 40 33.90 4.16 -27.55
CA ALA A 40 34.29 3.22 -28.61
C ALA A 40 34.05 3.76 -30.03
N LYS A 41 33.25 4.83 -30.19
CA LYS A 41 32.87 5.36 -31.50
C LYS A 41 33.56 6.67 -31.87
N ASN A 42 34.03 7.47 -30.91
CA ASN A 42 34.70 8.77 -31.13
C ASN A 42 35.66 9.11 -29.98
N GLU A 43 36.97 8.89 -30.16
CA GLU A 43 37.99 9.13 -29.12
C GLU A 43 38.28 10.62 -28.84
N ASP A 44 38.25 11.48 -29.87
CA ASP A 44 38.71 12.89 -29.77
C ASP A 44 37.72 13.87 -29.09
N MET A 45 36.45 13.49 -28.93
CA MET A 45 35.40 14.38 -28.36
C MET A 45 34.89 13.94 -26.98
N LEU A 46 35.57 12.97 -26.37
CA LEU A 46 35.11 12.23 -25.20
C LEU A 46 34.86 13.10 -23.97
N PHE A 47 35.76 14.05 -23.69
CA PHE A 47 35.65 14.91 -22.50
C PHE A 47 34.43 15.84 -22.58
N LYS A 48 34.14 16.37 -23.78
CA LYS A 48 33.04 17.31 -24.00
C LYS A 48 31.68 16.63 -23.99
N TYR A 49 31.57 15.43 -24.60
CA TYR A 49 30.32 14.66 -24.57
C TYR A 49 30.02 14.08 -23.19
N LYS A 50 31.03 13.62 -22.45
CA LYS A 50 30.83 13.11 -21.08
C LYS A 50 30.19 14.18 -20.18
N TYR A 51 30.74 15.39 -20.16
CA TYR A 51 30.19 16.49 -19.36
C TYR A 51 28.76 16.87 -19.80
N LEU A 52 28.50 16.88 -21.11
CA LEU A 52 27.18 17.18 -21.65
C LEU A 52 26.12 16.14 -21.24
N ILE A 53 26.46 14.85 -21.29
CA ILE A 53 25.54 13.75 -20.91
C ILE A 53 25.23 13.80 -19.41
N TRP A 54 26.25 13.99 -18.57
CA TRP A 54 26.05 14.13 -17.12
C TRP A 54 25.21 15.36 -16.76
N ASN A 55 25.44 16.50 -17.41
CA ASN A 55 24.60 17.68 -17.19
C ASN A 55 23.15 17.44 -17.63
N MET A 56 22.93 16.81 -18.78
CA MET A 56 21.59 16.46 -19.25
C MET A 56 20.88 15.53 -18.27
N TYR A 57 21.61 14.58 -17.69
CA TYR A 57 21.09 13.67 -16.65
C TYR A 57 20.65 14.43 -15.39
N TYR A 58 21.52 15.29 -14.83
CA TYR A 58 21.18 16.07 -13.64
C TYR A 58 20.05 17.07 -13.89
N ILE A 59 20.01 17.70 -15.06
CA ILE A 59 18.92 18.58 -15.48
C ILE A 59 17.61 17.78 -15.58
N GLY A 60 17.65 16.58 -16.16
CA GLY A 60 16.49 15.69 -16.24
C GLY A 60 15.91 15.36 -14.86
N HIS A 61 16.77 14.99 -13.91
CA HIS A 61 16.35 14.75 -12.52
C HIS A 61 15.75 16.00 -11.88
N LEU A 62 16.44 17.14 -11.97
CA LEU A 62 15.99 18.41 -11.40
C LEU A 62 14.62 18.82 -11.95
N VAL A 63 14.42 18.75 -13.27
CA VAL A 63 13.15 19.13 -13.90
C VAL A 63 12.00 18.24 -13.42
N ASN A 64 12.20 16.92 -13.33
CA ASN A 64 11.14 16.01 -12.88
C ASN A 64 10.81 16.18 -11.40
N VAL A 65 11.81 16.39 -10.53
CA VAL A 65 11.59 16.70 -9.11
C VAL A 65 10.83 18.02 -8.96
N VAL A 66 11.18 19.04 -9.73
CA VAL A 66 10.46 20.32 -9.74
C VAL A 66 9.00 20.09 -10.14
N VAL A 67 8.73 19.39 -11.26
CA VAL A 67 7.36 19.12 -11.72
C VAL A 67 6.53 18.36 -10.68
N LEU A 68 7.14 17.44 -9.91
CA LEU A 68 6.44 16.72 -8.84
C LEU A 68 5.99 17.63 -7.68
N ILE A 69 6.81 18.62 -7.34
CA ILE A 69 6.56 19.53 -6.21
C ILE A 69 5.62 20.67 -6.60
N LEU A 70 5.47 20.98 -7.90
CA LEU A 70 4.62 22.08 -8.36
C LEU A 70 3.14 21.88 -7.92
N PRO A 71 2.43 22.94 -7.52
CA PRO A 71 0.98 22.90 -7.30
C PRO A 71 0.22 22.56 -8.58
N LEU A 72 -0.93 21.88 -8.46
CA LEU A 72 -1.76 21.42 -9.59
C LEU A 72 -2.01 22.48 -10.66
N ARG A 73 -2.34 23.72 -10.27
CA ARG A 73 -2.62 24.84 -11.20
C ARG A 73 -1.43 25.14 -12.13
N HIS A 74 -0.22 25.07 -11.56
CA HIS A 74 1.03 25.35 -12.27
C HIS A 74 1.41 24.17 -13.17
N ILE A 75 1.17 22.94 -12.73
CA ILE A 75 1.36 21.72 -13.53
C ILE A 75 0.44 21.72 -14.76
N VAL A 76 -0.85 21.99 -14.59
CA VAL A 76 -1.81 22.07 -15.71
C VAL A 76 -1.36 23.12 -16.73
N THR A 77 -0.91 24.28 -16.23
CA THR A 77 -0.38 25.34 -17.10
C THR A 77 0.82 24.85 -17.90
N LEU A 78 1.78 24.17 -17.27
CA LEU A 78 2.96 23.60 -17.94
C LEU A 78 2.57 22.60 -19.03
N TYR A 79 1.68 21.64 -18.73
CA TYR A 79 1.22 20.66 -19.72
C TYR A 79 0.44 21.29 -20.89
N LEU A 80 -0.33 22.36 -20.65
CA LEU A 80 -0.99 23.11 -21.72
C LEU A 80 0.00 23.78 -22.68
N HIS A 81 1.13 24.29 -22.16
CA HIS A 81 2.19 24.87 -23.01
C HIS A 81 2.89 23.79 -23.83
N VAL A 82 3.16 22.62 -23.23
CA VAL A 82 3.72 21.46 -23.96
C VAL A 82 2.76 20.98 -25.05
N LEU A 83 1.47 20.87 -24.74
CA LEU A 83 0.45 20.49 -25.72
C LEU A 83 0.36 21.50 -26.87
N ALA A 84 0.39 22.80 -26.58
CA ALA A 84 0.39 23.84 -27.61
C ALA A 84 1.63 23.73 -28.52
N ALA A 85 2.82 23.47 -27.96
CA ALA A 85 4.02 23.25 -28.75
C ALA A 85 3.91 22.01 -29.65
N LEU A 86 3.37 20.90 -29.14
CA LEU A 86 3.12 19.68 -29.92
C LEU A 86 2.10 19.91 -31.05
N LEU A 87 1.02 20.65 -30.78
CA LEU A 87 0.03 21.00 -31.80
C LEU A 87 0.62 21.89 -32.90
N LEU A 88 1.48 22.85 -32.55
CA LEU A 88 2.20 23.65 -33.55
C LEU A 88 3.14 22.79 -34.39
N TYR A 89 3.83 21.83 -33.77
CA TYR A 89 4.67 20.87 -34.48
C TYR A 89 3.86 19.97 -35.43
N MET A 90 2.70 19.48 -35.01
CA MET A 90 1.80 18.71 -35.87
C MET A 90 1.27 19.54 -37.03
N GLY A 91 0.91 20.81 -36.78
CA GLY A 91 0.51 21.76 -37.82
C GLY A 91 1.59 21.95 -38.88
N HIS A 92 2.85 22.00 -38.44
CA HIS A 92 4.00 22.04 -39.33
C HIS A 92 4.12 20.78 -40.20
N GLN A 93 4.04 19.59 -39.61
CA GLN A 93 4.14 18.33 -40.36
C GLN A 93 3.03 18.22 -41.42
N ILE A 94 1.78 18.55 -41.05
CA ILE A 94 0.64 18.52 -41.98
C ILE A 94 0.87 19.47 -43.16
N SER A 95 1.37 20.68 -42.92
CA SER A 95 1.65 21.64 -43.99
C SER A 95 2.78 21.15 -44.92
N LYS A 96 3.78 20.46 -44.37
CA LYS A 96 4.92 19.94 -45.12
C LYS A 96 4.52 18.76 -46.01
N ASP A 97 3.70 17.86 -45.49
CA ASP A 97 3.22 16.70 -46.23
C ASP A 97 2.26 17.11 -47.35
N TYR A 98 1.42 18.13 -47.13
CA TYR A 98 0.61 18.71 -48.21
C TYR A 98 1.44 19.22 -49.38
N VAL A 99 2.51 19.98 -49.12
CA VAL A 99 3.38 20.52 -50.19
C VAL A 99 4.07 19.40 -50.97
N ARG A 100 4.45 18.30 -50.30
CA ARG A 100 5.02 17.12 -50.96
C ARG A 100 4.00 16.40 -51.84
N GLU A 101 2.77 16.22 -51.37
CA GLU A 101 1.70 15.62 -52.17
C GLU A 101 1.36 16.47 -53.40
N GLU A 102 1.32 17.78 -53.24
CA GLU A 102 1.03 18.72 -54.34
C GLU A 102 2.15 18.74 -55.39
N LEU A 103 3.40 18.51 -54.99
CA LEU A 103 4.55 18.36 -55.91
C LEU A 103 4.50 17.06 -56.71
N GLN A 104 3.84 16.03 -56.19
CA GLN A 104 3.64 14.75 -56.88
C GLN A 104 2.39 14.74 -57.77
N TYR A 105 1.44 15.63 -57.50
CA TYR A 105 0.20 15.77 -58.25
C TYR A 105 0.42 16.65 -59.49
N ASP A 106 0.40 16.04 -60.68
CA ASP A 106 0.90 16.67 -61.91
C ASP A 106 -0.06 17.69 -62.57
N TYR A 107 -0.87 18.39 -61.78
CA TYR A 107 -1.81 19.42 -62.27
C TYR A 107 -1.27 20.85 -62.09
N GLU A 108 -1.12 21.59 -63.19
CA GLU A 108 -0.58 22.98 -63.20
C GLU A 108 -1.65 24.07 -63.14
N GLY A 109 -2.94 23.72 -63.29
CA GLY A 109 -4.03 24.68 -63.30
C GLY A 109 -4.39 25.27 -61.93
N PRO A 110 -5.23 26.32 -61.89
CA PRO A 110 -5.78 26.86 -60.65
C PRO A 110 -6.57 25.78 -59.89
N VAL A 111 -6.39 25.72 -58.56
CA VAL A 111 -6.95 24.66 -57.70
C VAL A 111 -8.48 24.60 -57.76
N TYR A 112 -9.19 25.70 -58.05
CA TYR A 112 -10.66 25.72 -58.14
C TYR A 112 -11.25 24.97 -59.34
N LEU A 113 -10.42 24.64 -60.35
CA LEU A 113 -10.87 23.92 -61.54
C LEU A 113 -10.91 22.41 -61.34
N ASP A 114 -10.11 21.88 -60.40
CA ASP A 114 -10.14 20.48 -60.01
C ASP A 114 -10.87 20.32 -58.67
N SER A 115 -12.06 19.71 -58.73
CA SER A 115 -12.90 19.46 -57.54
C SER A 115 -12.17 18.67 -56.45
N LEU A 116 -11.22 17.80 -56.82
CA LEU A 116 -10.48 16.94 -55.88
C LEU A 116 -9.37 17.72 -55.18
N ALA A 117 -8.62 18.54 -55.92
CA ALA A 117 -7.59 19.43 -55.38
C ALA A 117 -8.22 20.52 -54.48
N PHE A 118 -9.34 21.11 -54.91
CA PHE A 118 -10.09 22.08 -54.12
C PHE A 118 -10.59 21.50 -52.80
N ASN A 119 -11.17 20.30 -52.82
CA ASN A 119 -11.65 19.63 -51.60
C ASN A 119 -10.51 19.20 -50.66
N ARG A 120 -9.32 18.90 -51.19
CA ARG A 120 -8.12 18.63 -50.38
C ARG A 120 -7.61 19.90 -49.69
N LEU A 121 -7.44 20.99 -50.44
CA LEU A 121 -7.01 22.28 -49.92
C LEU A 121 -8.01 22.82 -48.88
N PHE A 122 -9.31 22.73 -49.14
CA PHE A 122 -10.34 23.18 -48.20
C PHE A 122 -10.30 22.40 -46.88
N ARG A 123 -10.18 21.07 -46.92
CA ARG A 123 -10.08 20.22 -45.72
C ARG A 123 -8.84 20.54 -44.89
N LEU A 124 -7.69 20.75 -45.53
CA LEU A 124 -6.43 21.08 -44.84
C LEU A 124 -6.42 22.50 -44.28
N CYS A 125 -6.96 23.48 -45.01
CA CYS A 125 -7.18 24.83 -44.51
C CYS A 125 -8.10 24.83 -43.28
N ALA A 126 -9.24 24.13 -43.35
CA ALA A 126 -10.15 23.99 -42.22
C ALA A 126 -9.45 23.34 -41.01
N GLY A 127 -8.69 22.26 -41.23
CA GLY A 127 -7.91 21.58 -40.18
C GLY A 127 -6.86 22.48 -39.52
N GLN A 128 -6.12 23.28 -40.30
CA GLN A 128 -5.10 24.20 -39.78
C GLN A 128 -5.71 25.43 -39.06
N ILE A 129 -6.87 25.91 -39.51
CA ILE A 129 -7.62 26.96 -38.80
C ILE A 129 -8.14 26.41 -37.46
N ILE A 130 -8.68 25.20 -37.43
CA ILE A 130 -9.10 24.54 -36.18
C ILE A 130 -7.90 24.35 -35.25
N LEU A 131 -6.76 23.93 -35.76
CA LEU A 131 -5.55 23.73 -34.97
C LEU A 131 -5.02 25.04 -34.36
N SER A 132 -4.95 26.10 -35.16
CA SER A 132 -4.49 27.43 -34.71
C SER A 132 -5.46 28.08 -33.71
N THR A 133 -6.77 27.93 -33.90
CA THR A 133 -7.79 28.38 -32.94
C THR A 133 -7.76 27.57 -31.64
N LEU A 134 -7.53 26.25 -31.71
CA LEU A 134 -7.32 25.40 -30.55
C LEU A 134 -6.07 25.82 -29.76
N CYS A 135 -4.94 26.08 -30.41
CA CYS A 135 -3.73 26.60 -29.77
C CYS A 135 -3.99 27.95 -29.08
N ALA A 136 -4.71 28.87 -29.74
CA ALA A 136 -5.06 30.17 -29.16
C ALA A 136 -5.98 30.03 -27.93
N PHE A 137 -6.95 29.11 -27.99
CA PHE A 137 -7.84 28.78 -26.88
C PHE A 137 -7.08 28.19 -25.68
N LEU A 138 -6.22 27.18 -25.92
CA LEU A 138 -5.41 26.53 -24.88
C LEU A 138 -4.48 27.52 -24.17
N MET A 139 -3.90 28.45 -24.93
CA MET A 139 -3.02 29.49 -24.40
C MET A 139 -3.77 30.71 -23.84
N LYS A 140 -5.11 30.73 -23.89
CA LYS A 140 -5.98 31.86 -23.50
C LYS A 140 -5.56 33.18 -24.14
N THR A 141 -5.11 33.14 -25.39
CA THR A 141 -4.71 34.35 -26.15
C THR A 141 -5.73 34.65 -27.24
N ARG A 142 -6.02 35.94 -27.47
CA ARG A 142 -6.90 36.38 -28.57
C ARG A 142 -6.18 36.50 -29.92
N LYS A 143 -4.87 36.22 -29.96
CA LYS A 143 -4.00 36.49 -31.11
C LYS A 143 -3.74 35.21 -31.93
N VAL A 144 -4.76 34.74 -32.64
CA VAL A 144 -4.72 33.50 -33.46
C VAL A 144 -3.64 33.57 -34.55
N TRP A 145 -3.35 34.76 -35.07
CA TRP A 145 -2.33 35.03 -36.10
C TRP A 145 -0.92 34.62 -35.69
N LEU A 146 -0.61 34.54 -34.39
CA LEU A 146 0.70 34.08 -33.92
C LEU A 146 0.95 32.59 -34.23
N PHE A 147 -0.13 31.81 -34.39
CA PHE A 147 -0.07 30.38 -34.61
C PHE A 147 -0.39 29.99 -36.06
N SER A 148 -0.69 30.97 -36.92
CA SER A 148 -1.17 30.76 -38.29
C SER A 148 -0.07 30.75 -39.35
N ALA A 149 1.21 30.80 -38.96
CA ALA A 149 2.34 30.83 -39.90
C ALA A 149 2.39 29.60 -40.83
N HIS A 150 1.75 28.48 -40.43
CA HIS A 150 1.57 27.27 -41.23
C HIS A 150 0.50 27.39 -42.34
N LEU A 151 -0.32 28.45 -42.35
CA LEU A 151 -1.31 28.70 -43.40
C LEU A 151 -0.71 29.33 -44.67
N LEU A 152 0.50 29.86 -44.60
CA LEU A 152 1.16 30.58 -45.69
C LEU A 152 1.31 29.75 -46.99
N PRO A 153 1.72 28.46 -46.95
CA PRO A 153 1.83 27.63 -48.14
C PRO A 153 0.47 27.31 -48.78
N LEU A 154 -0.57 27.17 -47.96
CA LEU A 154 -1.95 26.94 -48.40
C LEU A 154 -2.53 28.18 -49.09
N LEU A 155 -2.30 29.36 -48.51
CA LEU A 155 -2.69 30.65 -49.11
C LEU A 155 -1.94 30.93 -50.41
N ALA A 156 -0.66 30.59 -50.50
CA ALA A 156 0.11 30.72 -51.74
C ALA A 156 -0.44 29.82 -52.85
N ARG A 157 -0.89 28.61 -52.52
CA ARG A 157 -1.53 27.71 -53.49
C ARG A 157 -2.93 28.20 -53.92
N PHE A 158 -3.69 28.82 -53.00
CA PHE A 158 -4.96 29.50 -53.31
C PHE A 158 -4.75 30.66 -54.31
N CYS A 159 -3.66 31.40 -54.18
CA CYS A 159 -3.26 32.49 -55.09
C CYS A 159 -2.61 32.01 -56.41
N ALA A 160 -2.70 30.72 -56.76
CA ALA A 160 -2.17 30.14 -58.00
C ALA A 160 -0.66 30.42 -58.25
N VAL A 161 0.14 30.42 -57.17
CA VAL A 161 1.59 30.64 -57.26
C VAL A 161 2.29 29.45 -57.95
N PRO A 162 3.30 29.69 -58.82
CA PRO A 162 4.05 28.63 -59.51
C PRO A 162 4.69 27.59 -58.56
N ARG A 163 4.82 26.33 -59.02
CA ARG A 163 5.46 25.23 -58.26
C ARG A 163 6.85 25.56 -57.65
N PRO A 164 7.80 26.22 -58.36
CA PRO A 164 9.11 26.53 -57.77
C PRO A 164 9.04 27.58 -56.65
N THR A 165 8.08 28.51 -56.74
CA THR A 165 7.86 29.54 -55.72
C THR A 165 6.99 29.03 -54.56
N LEU A 166 6.20 27.97 -54.76
CA LEU A 166 5.53 27.26 -53.66
C LEU A 166 6.55 26.59 -52.72
N LEU A 167 7.64 26.03 -53.27
CA LEU A 167 8.72 25.44 -52.48
C LEU A 167 9.43 26.51 -51.63
N THR A 168 9.71 27.70 -52.19
CA THR A 168 10.34 28.80 -51.45
C THR A 168 9.41 29.41 -50.39
N VAL A 169 8.11 29.49 -50.66
CA VAL A 169 7.12 29.92 -49.65
C VAL A 169 6.97 28.87 -48.55
N SER A 170 7.03 27.58 -48.88
CA SER A 170 7.00 26.51 -47.88
C SER A 170 8.24 26.50 -46.99
N THR A 171 9.43 26.73 -47.54
CA THR A 171 10.67 26.82 -46.75
C THR A 171 10.69 28.07 -45.88
N PHE A 172 10.15 29.19 -46.37
CA PHE A 172 9.98 30.40 -45.57
C PHE A 172 8.97 30.23 -44.44
N SER A 173 7.81 29.63 -44.72
CA SER A 173 6.80 29.27 -43.72
C SER A 173 7.38 28.32 -42.68
N MET A 174 8.14 27.31 -43.10
CA MET A 174 8.88 26.40 -42.20
C MET A 174 9.87 27.13 -41.31
N GLY A 175 10.63 28.08 -41.85
CA GLY A 175 11.53 28.92 -41.08
C GLY A 175 10.79 29.78 -40.06
N LEU A 176 9.68 30.40 -40.44
CA LEU A 176 8.87 31.25 -39.57
C LEU A 176 8.18 30.45 -38.46
N THR A 177 7.65 29.27 -38.77
CA THR A 177 7.01 28.38 -37.79
C THR A 177 8.03 27.75 -36.86
N GLY A 178 9.19 27.36 -37.39
CA GLY A 178 10.32 26.87 -36.60
C GLY A 178 10.88 27.93 -35.67
N ALA A 179 11.06 29.17 -36.17
CA ALA A 179 11.48 30.30 -35.34
C ALA A 179 10.41 30.66 -34.29
N GLY A 180 9.12 30.67 -34.65
CA GLY A 180 8.02 30.89 -33.72
C GLY A 180 7.96 29.84 -32.61
N ALA A 181 8.07 28.56 -32.97
CA ALA A 181 8.14 27.46 -32.01
C ALA A 181 9.40 27.53 -31.14
N ALA A 182 10.56 27.87 -31.71
CA ALA A 182 11.81 28.04 -30.96
C ALA A 182 11.75 29.21 -29.98
N VAL A 183 11.24 30.37 -30.40
CA VAL A 183 11.02 31.54 -29.52
C VAL A 183 10.01 31.22 -28.43
N PHE A 184 8.96 30.47 -28.75
CA PHE A 184 7.99 30.00 -27.77
C PHE A 184 8.66 29.06 -26.74
N LEU A 185 9.41 28.05 -27.19
CA LEU A 185 10.11 27.12 -26.30
C LEU A 185 11.18 27.83 -25.45
N LEU A 186 11.96 28.75 -26.04
CA LEU A 186 12.99 29.51 -25.34
C LEU A 186 12.39 30.47 -24.30
N SER A 187 11.29 31.14 -24.63
CA SER A 187 10.63 32.08 -23.69
C SER A 187 9.98 31.34 -22.50
N HIS A 188 9.58 30.09 -22.69
CA HIS A 188 9.01 29.22 -21.66
C HIS A 188 9.99 28.19 -21.08
N LEU A 189 11.28 28.22 -21.45
CA LEU A 189 12.30 27.28 -20.93
C LEU A 189 12.46 27.42 -19.41
N PHE A 190 12.42 28.65 -18.90
CA PHE A 190 12.50 28.95 -17.47
C PHE A 190 11.12 28.93 -16.78
N LEU A 191 10.07 28.48 -17.46
CA LEU A 191 8.72 28.38 -16.88
C LEU A 191 8.70 27.50 -15.62
N PRO A 192 9.28 26.27 -15.59
CA PRO A 192 9.28 25.45 -14.39
C PRO A 192 9.92 26.16 -13.20
N TYR A 193 11.03 26.87 -13.43
CA TYR A 193 11.72 27.66 -12.40
C TYR A 193 10.86 28.82 -11.89
N ARG A 194 10.23 29.60 -12.79
CA ARG A 194 9.36 30.72 -12.40
C ARG A 194 8.15 30.24 -11.59
N LEU A 195 7.53 29.14 -12.02
CA LEU A 195 6.40 28.51 -11.33
C LEU A 195 6.82 27.94 -9.97
N ALA A 196 8.01 27.31 -9.87
CA ALA A 196 8.56 26.81 -8.61
C ALA A 196 8.85 27.95 -7.62
N ARG A 197 9.42 29.06 -8.10
CA ARG A 197 9.65 30.25 -7.28
C ARG A 197 8.34 30.84 -6.74
N ALA A 198 7.30 30.90 -7.57
CA ALA A 198 5.98 31.37 -7.14
C ALA A 198 5.37 30.45 -6.07
N ALA A 199 5.43 29.13 -6.28
CA ALA A 199 4.97 28.14 -5.31
C ALA A 199 5.75 28.20 -3.98
N TYR A 200 7.07 28.39 -4.04
CA TYR A 200 7.90 28.57 -2.85
C TYR A 200 7.50 29.81 -2.05
N LEU A 201 7.23 30.94 -2.73
CA LEU A 201 6.80 32.16 -2.06
C LEU A 201 5.42 31.99 -1.41
N GLU A 202 4.49 31.27 -2.03
CA GLU A 202 3.19 30.91 -1.43
C GLU A 202 3.36 30.05 -0.15
N LEU A 203 4.31 29.11 -0.15
CA LEU A 203 4.61 28.26 1.02
C LEU A 203 5.29 29.03 2.16
N VAL A 204 6.16 29.99 1.85
CA VAL A 204 6.88 30.79 2.86
C VAL A 204 5.96 31.73 3.63
N HIS A 205 4.85 32.19 3.02
CA HIS A 205 3.86 33.07 3.66
C HIS A 205 2.99 32.35 4.72
N VAL A 206 3.12 31.03 4.89
CA VAL A 206 2.46 30.28 5.97
C VAL A 206 3.27 30.41 7.26
N GLU A 207 2.86 31.32 8.15
CA GLU A 207 3.52 31.60 9.43
C GLU A 207 3.36 30.44 10.44
N VAL A 208 4.39 29.61 10.62
CA VAL A 208 4.47 28.60 11.71
C VAL A 208 5.92 28.52 12.26
N PHE A 209 6.15 28.17 13.52
CA PHE A 209 7.50 27.99 14.10
C PHE A 209 8.42 27.04 13.30
N GLU A 210 9.74 27.32 13.21
CA GLU A 210 10.67 26.72 12.23
C GLU A 210 10.68 25.17 12.13
N LEU A 211 10.72 24.43 13.24
CA LEU A 211 10.78 22.96 13.20
C LEU A 211 9.40 22.32 12.94
N TYR A 212 8.37 22.84 13.59
CA TYR A 212 6.98 22.43 13.34
C TYR A 212 6.52 22.84 11.94
N ARG A 213 7.10 23.89 11.34
CA ARG A 213 6.83 24.34 9.97
C ARG A 213 7.30 23.32 8.96
N LEU A 214 8.50 22.75 9.08
CA LEU A 214 8.99 21.73 8.14
C LEU A 214 8.15 20.45 8.21
N LEU A 215 7.80 19.99 9.41
CA LEU A 215 6.96 18.82 9.59
C LEU A 215 5.52 19.08 9.10
N ALA A 216 4.95 20.25 9.43
CA ALA A 216 3.62 20.64 8.98
C ALA A 216 3.56 20.83 7.47
N VAL A 217 4.58 21.43 6.85
CA VAL A 217 4.70 21.54 5.39
C VAL A 217 4.86 20.15 4.79
N GLY A 218 5.70 19.28 5.36
CA GLY A 218 5.84 17.89 4.93
C GLY A 218 4.52 17.13 4.94
N ILE A 219 3.77 17.17 6.05
CA ILE A 219 2.47 16.52 6.20
C ILE A 219 1.41 17.17 5.29
N SER A 220 1.44 18.50 5.15
CA SER A 220 0.54 19.24 4.26
C SER A 220 0.78 18.84 2.80
N LEU A 221 2.04 18.83 2.35
CA LEU A 221 2.41 18.39 1.00
C LEU A 221 2.09 16.91 0.80
N TRP A 222 2.34 16.06 1.80
CA TRP A 222 2.02 14.64 1.76
C TRP A 222 0.53 14.39 1.47
N ASN A 223 -0.34 15.12 2.16
CA ASN A 223 -1.79 15.03 2.00
C ASN A 223 -2.25 15.73 0.72
N GLN A 224 -1.76 16.94 0.44
CA GLN A 224 -2.12 17.73 -0.75
C GLN A 224 -1.74 17.01 -2.05
N PHE A 225 -0.64 16.25 -2.03
CA PHE A 225 -0.15 15.54 -3.20
C PHE A 225 -0.68 14.12 -3.30
N ALA A 226 -1.44 13.66 -2.32
CA ALA A 226 -1.91 12.29 -2.20
C ALA A 226 -0.76 11.30 -2.48
N VAL A 227 0.40 11.52 -1.83
CA VAL A 227 1.65 10.79 -2.11
C VAL A 227 1.46 9.26 -2.12
N PRO A 228 0.76 8.64 -1.15
CA PRO A 228 0.53 7.21 -1.18
C PRO A 228 -0.25 6.73 -2.42
N VAL A 229 -1.27 7.49 -2.85
CA VAL A 229 -2.07 7.17 -4.04
C VAL A 229 -1.22 7.36 -5.30
N LEU A 230 -0.45 8.43 -5.38
CA LEU A 230 0.43 8.74 -6.51
C LEU A 230 1.44 7.62 -6.78
N PHE A 231 2.17 7.17 -5.76
CA PHE A 231 3.13 6.07 -5.88
C PHE A 231 2.45 4.73 -6.15
N SER A 232 1.25 4.49 -5.61
CA SER A 232 0.49 3.26 -5.92
C SER A 232 0.05 3.19 -7.38
N VAL A 233 -0.47 4.29 -7.95
CA VAL A 233 -0.88 4.35 -9.37
C VAL A 233 0.33 4.20 -10.27
N PHE A 234 1.45 4.86 -9.95
CA PHE A 234 2.71 4.67 -10.65
C PHE A 234 3.14 3.20 -10.68
N TRP A 235 3.11 2.52 -9.54
CA TRP A 235 3.47 1.11 -9.46
C TRP A 235 2.51 0.20 -10.24
N PHE A 236 1.20 0.45 -10.17
CA PHE A 236 0.22 -0.31 -10.95
C PHE A 236 0.42 -0.14 -12.46
N VAL A 237 0.74 1.07 -12.92
CA VAL A 237 1.06 1.31 -14.34
C VAL A 237 2.29 0.50 -14.75
N LEU A 238 3.37 0.54 -13.96
CA LEU A 238 4.57 -0.27 -14.21
C LEU A 238 4.25 -1.77 -14.24
N PHE A 239 3.49 -2.25 -13.26
CA PHE A 239 3.11 -3.66 -13.15
C PHE A 239 2.26 -4.13 -14.33
N ILE A 240 1.28 -3.33 -14.77
CA ILE A 240 0.46 -3.66 -15.95
C ILE A 240 1.30 -3.66 -17.22
N VAL A 241 2.18 -2.67 -17.41
CA VAL A 241 3.07 -2.62 -18.58
C VAL A 241 4.00 -3.84 -18.62
N GLN A 242 4.55 -4.22 -17.47
CA GLN A 242 5.39 -5.42 -17.36
C GLN A 242 4.58 -6.69 -17.69
N LEU A 243 3.40 -6.85 -17.11
CA LEU A 243 2.51 -7.99 -17.36
C LEU A 243 2.13 -8.10 -18.85
N CYS A 244 1.81 -6.96 -19.50
CA CYS A 244 1.53 -6.90 -20.93
C CYS A 244 2.77 -7.25 -21.77
N SER A 245 3.95 -6.76 -21.39
CA SER A 245 5.22 -7.08 -22.06
C SER A 245 5.53 -8.59 -21.98
N ASP A 246 5.40 -9.18 -20.80
CA ASP A 246 5.69 -10.59 -20.55
C ASP A 246 4.71 -11.52 -21.30
N THR A 247 3.43 -11.13 -21.37
CA THR A 247 2.41 -11.87 -22.12
C THR A 247 2.58 -11.74 -23.63
N MET A 248 2.94 -10.55 -24.14
CA MET A 248 3.20 -10.32 -25.58
C MET A 248 4.46 -11.02 -26.08
N ASN A 249 5.51 -11.10 -25.25
CA ASN A 249 6.79 -11.71 -25.62
C ASN A 249 6.76 -13.25 -25.66
N GLY A 250 5.59 -13.89 -25.46
CA GLY A 250 5.46 -15.33 -25.57
C GLY A 250 6.17 -16.13 -24.47
N ASN A 251 6.61 -15.49 -23.39
CA ASN A 251 7.11 -16.16 -22.18
C ASN A 251 6.01 -16.96 -21.43
N ALA A 252 4.83 -17.12 -22.05
CA ALA A 252 3.74 -17.99 -21.63
C ALA A 252 4.15 -19.47 -21.48
N SER A 253 5.34 -19.90 -21.90
CA SER A 253 5.90 -21.23 -21.55
C SER A 253 6.15 -21.41 -20.05
N LEU A 254 6.19 -20.32 -19.26
CA LEU A 254 6.21 -20.34 -17.80
C LEU A 254 4.82 -20.58 -17.16
N GLY A 255 3.74 -20.58 -17.97
CA GLY A 255 2.38 -20.88 -17.50
C GLY A 255 2.22 -22.28 -16.91
N HIS A 256 3.15 -23.20 -17.19
CA HIS A 256 3.18 -24.54 -16.60
C HIS A 256 3.72 -24.55 -15.15
N GLN A 257 4.42 -23.50 -14.69
CA GLN A 257 4.94 -23.39 -13.32
C GLN A 257 3.98 -22.68 -12.33
N GLY A 258 2.80 -22.28 -12.80
CA GLY A 258 1.71 -21.74 -11.97
C GLY A 258 1.59 -20.21 -12.02
N ILE A 259 0.34 -19.71 -12.05
CA ILE A 259 -0.01 -18.28 -12.16
C ILE A 259 0.65 -17.43 -11.05
N LEU A 260 0.81 -18.00 -9.86
CA LEU A 260 1.43 -17.33 -8.71
C LEU A 260 2.90 -16.98 -8.96
N PHE A 261 3.67 -17.90 -9.54
CA PHE A 261 5.09 -17.67 -9.83
C PHE A 261 5.24 -16.56 -10.87
N PHE A 262 4.42 -16.60 -11.93
CA PHE A 262 4.39 -15.55 -12.96
C PHE A 262 4.12 -14.16 -12.37
N LEU A 263 3.08 -14.01 -11.54
CA LEU A 263 2.77 -12.74 -10.88
C LEU A 263 3.93 -12.27 -9.98
N LEU A 264 4.52 -13.19 -9.20
CA LEU A 264 5.62 -12.88 -8.30
C LEU A 264 6.88 -12.43 -9.06
N THR A 265 7.17 -13.04 -10.21
CA THR A 265 8.27 -12.61 -11.10
C THR A 265 8.03 -11.19 -11.60
N SER A 266 6.84 -10.87 -12.10
CA SER A 266 6.53 -9.52 -12.58
C SER A 266 6.57 -8.47 -11.44
N VAL A 267 6.11 -8.82 -10.23
CA VAL A 267 6.24 -7.94 -9.05
C VAL A 267 7.72 -7.69 -8.72
N SER A 268 8.56 -8.72 -8.75
CA SER A 268 9.99 -8.59 -8.45
C SER A 268 10.75 -7.76 -9.48
N GLU A 269 10.40 -7.86 -10.75
CA GLU A 269 10.97 -7.02 -11.81
C GLU A 269 10.59 -5.55 -11.64
N CYS A 270 9.37 -5.27 -11.16
CA CYS A 270 8.96 -3.92 -10.81
C CYS A 270 9.74 -3.36 -9.62
N CYS A 271 10.28 -4.17 -8.71
CA CYS A 271 11.00 -3.71 -7.52
C CYS A 271 12.48 -3.36 -7.75
N ALA A 272 12.92 -3.20 -9.00
CA ALA A 272 14.33 -2.93 -9.31
C ALA A 272 14.81 -1.52 -8.89
N THR A 273 13.90 -0.59 -8.58
CA THR A 273 14.23 0.80 -8.24
C THR A 273 13.65 1.20 -6.89
N PRO A 274 14.28 2.17 -6.18
CA PRO A 274 13.75 2.65 -4.91
C PRO A 274 12.36 3.29 -5.05
N TYR A 275 12.07 3.95 -6.18
CA TYR A 275 10.75 4.54 -6.44
C TYR A 275 9.66 3.48 -6.56
N ALA A 276 9.94 2.39 -7.27
CA ALA A 276 8.98 1.31 -7.44
C ALA A 276 8.86 0.43 -6.19
N LEU A 277 9.94 0.28 -5.40
CA LEU A 277 9.85 -0.34 -4.08
C LEU A 277 8.94 0.46 -3.14
N LEU A 278 9.07 1.79 -3.10
CA LEU A 278 8.14 2.66 -2.36
C LEU A 278 6.71 2.57 -2.92
N GLY A 279 6.55 2.43 -4.23
CA GLY A 279 5.25 2.14 -4.85
C GLY A 279 4.63 0.85 -4.31
N LEU A 280 5.39 -0.24 -4.28
CA LEU A 280 4.94 -1.52 -3.75
C LEU A 280 4.53 -1.43 -2.28
N THR A 281 5.29 -0.70 -1.44
CA THR A 281 4.98 -0.60 0.00
C THR A 281 3.63 0.09 0.24
N PHE A 282 3.29 1.13 -0.53
CA PHE A 282 1.97 1.75 -0.46
C PHE A 282 0.87 0.83 -0.99
N VAL A 283 1.11 0.11 -2.09
CA VAL A 283 0.16 -0.86 -2.63
C VAL A 283 -0.15 -1.95 -1.60
N VAL A 284 0.88 -2.50 -0.96
CA VAL A 284 0.76 -3.51 0.08
C VAL A 284 0.05 -2.97 1.33
N SER A 285 0.36 -1.74 1.74
CA SER A 285 -0.33 -1.06 2.86
C SER A 285 -1.83 -0.88 2.58
N TYR A 286 -2.20 -0.40 1.39
CA TYR A 286 -3.61 -0.26 0.99
C TYR A 286 -4.31 -1.61 0.81
N LEU A 287 -3.62 -2.62 0.29
CA LEU A 287 -4.16 -3.97 0.18
C LEU A 287 -4.45 -4.56 1.58
N ALA A 288 -3.51 -4.43 2.51
CA ALA A 288 -3.68 -4.85 3.90
C ALA A 288 -4.86 -4.12 4.57
N LEU A 289 -4.93 -2.79 4.44
CA LEU A 289 -6.05 -1.99 4.94
C LEU A 289 -7.39 -2.44 4.34
N GLY A 290 -7.43 -2.69 3.02
CA GLY A 290 -8.60 -3.19 2.31
C GLY A 290 -9.06 -4.56 2.83
N LEU A 291 -8.13 -5.49 3.03
CA LEU A 291 -8.40 -6.82 3.59
C LEU A 291 -8.92 -6.74 5.04
N LEU A 292 -8.35 -5.87 5.88
CA LEU A 292 -8.81 -5.67 7.26
C LEU A 292 -10.20 -5.03 7.31
N ASN A 293 -10.50 -4.09 6.42
CA ASN A 293 -11.83 -3.51 6.29
C ASN A 293 -12.85 -4.52 5.75
N LEU A 294 -12.45 -5.39 4.83
CA LEU A 294 -13.27 -6.50 4.36
C LEU A 294 -13.59 -7.48 5.49
N CYS A 295 -12.60 -7.79 6.34
CA CYS A 295 -12.80 -8.61 7.55
C CYS A 295 -13.83 -7.97 8.49
N LYS A 296 -13.70 -6.67 8.79
CA LYS A 296 -14.67 -5.93 9.61
C LYS A 296 -16.06 -5.90 9.00
N PHE A 297 -16.16 -5.62 7.71
CA PHE A 297 -17.42 -5.63 6.99
C PHE A 297 -18.06 -7.01 7.02
N TYR A 298 -17.27 -8.07 6.85
CA TYR A 298 -17.75 -9.44 6.90
C TYR A 298 -18.15 -9.90 8.30
N LEU A 299 -17.60 -9.35 9.39
CA LEU A 299 -18.02 -9.70 10.75
C LEU A 299 -19.21 -8.86 11.24
N GLY A 300 -19.14 -7.53 11.10
CA GLY A 300 -20.09 -6.59 11.71
C GLY A 300 -20.97 -5.80 10.74
N GLY A 301 -20.83 -5.99 9.43
CA GLY A 301 -21.56 -5.23 8.41
C GLY A 301 -21.07 -3.79 8.26
N TYR A 302 -21.88 -2.94 7.65
CA TYR A 302 -21.49 -1.56 7.31
C TYR A 302 -21.21 -0.69 8.55
N ALA A 303 -21.99 -0.86 9.62
CA ALA A 303 -21.82 -0.09 10.86
C ALA A 303 -20.45 -0.34 11.54
N ALA A 304 -19.87 -1.53 11.38
CA ALA A 304 -18.56 -1.85 11.96
C ALA A 304 -17.38 -1.22 11.21
N VAL A 305 -17.57 -0.84 9.94
CA VAL A 305 -16.54 -0.17 9.12
C VAL A 305 -16.48 1.32 9.44
N GLN A 306 -17.60 1.91 9.83
CA GLN A 306 -17.74 3.35 10.05
C GLN A 306 -17.19 3.82 11.41
N ASN A 307 -16.92 2.89 12.33
CA ASN A 307 -16.38 3.21 13.66
C ASN A 307 -14.85 3.40 13.56
N GLU A 308 -14.41 4.66 13.59
CA GLU A 308 -13.03 5.08 13.30
C GLU A 308 -12.03 4.73 14.43
N ASN A 309 -10.98 4.00 14.04
CA ASN A 309 -9.61 4.05 14.59
C ASN A 309 -8.70 3.15 13.72
N VAL A 310 -8.77 3.31 12.39
CA VAL A 310 -8.09 2.44 11.41
C VAL A 310 -6.83 3.09 10.83
N MET A 311 -6.50 4.32 11.24
CA MET A 311 -5.49 5.16 10.55
C MET A 311 -4.07 4.57 10.54
N HIS A 312 -3.80 3.51 11.32
CA HIS A 312 -2.52 2.79 11.31
C HIS A 312 -2.61 1.34 10.84
N ARG A 313 -3.81 0.77 10.67
CA ARG A 313 -3.97 -0.65 10.36
C ARG A 313 -3.69 -0.89 8.87
N GLY A 314 -2.56 -1.50 8.55
CA GLY A 314 -2.04 -1.71 7.19
C GLY A 314 -0.75 -0.94 6.89
N VAL A 315 -0.53 0.22 7.54
CA VAL A 315 0.74 0.96 7.41
C VAL A 315 1.91 0.15 7.97
N THR A 316 1.67 -0.57 9.07
CA THR A 316 2.60 -1.55 9.64
C THR A 316 3.12 -2.52 8.60
N GLU A 317 2.24 -3.02 7.73
CA GLU A 317 2.56 -4.04 6.72
C GLU A 317 3.33 -3.47 5.52
N GLY A 318 3.05 -2.24 5.13
CA GLY A 318 3.87 -1.53 4.15
C GLY A 318 5.26 -1.18 4.69
N VAL A 319 5.33 -0.75 5.96
CA VAL A 319 6.60 -0.39 6.63
C VAL A 319 7.46 -1.63 6.88
N THR A 320 6.88 -2.76 7.30
CA THR A 320 7.64 -4.01 7.48
C THR A 320 8.21 -4.49 6.16
N LEU A 321 7.45 -4.43 5.04
CA LEU A 321 7.99 -4.73 3.71
C LEU A 321 9.16 -3.82 3.35
N LEU A 322 9.04 -2.51 3.58
CA LEU A 322 10.10 -1.54 3.27
C LEU A 322 11.37 -1.83 4.08
N LEU A 323 11.22 -2.04 5.40
CA LEU A 323 12.35 -2.30 6.29
C LEU A 323 13.06 -3.59 5.93
N LEU A 324 12.32 -4.67 5.68
CA LEU A 324 12.91 -5.96 5.28
C LEU A 324 13.59 -5.86 3.92
N ALA A 325 12.99 -5.17 2.94
CA ALA A 325 13.58 -4.99 1.61
C ALA A 325 14.88 -4.18 1.65
N LEU A 326 14.93 -3.12 2.47
CA LEU A 326 16.15 -2.31 2.66
C LEU A 326 17.23 -3.09 3.42
N GLN A 327 16.85 -3.80 4.49
CA GLN A 327 17.77 -4.57 5.31
C GLN A 327 18.42 -5.74 4.56
N THR A 328 17.68 -6.36 3.65
CA THR A 328 18.16 -7.51 2.87
C THR A 328 18.92 -7.10 1.59
N GLY A 329 19.01 -5.79 1.31
CA GLY A 329 19.67 -5.30 0.09
C GLY A 329 18.94 -5.69 -1.19
N LEU A 330 17.59 -5.78 -1.16
CA LEU A 330 16.77 -6.33 -2.24
C LEU A 330 17.03 -5.68 -3.62
N LEU A 331 17.43 -4.40 -3.64
CA LEU A 331 17.69 -3.63 -4.85
C LEU A 331 18.94 -4.09 -5.62
N ASP A 332 19.97 -4.55 -4.92
CA ASP A 332 21.27 -4.92 -5.51
C ASP A 332 21.31 -6.39 -5.99
N MET A 333 20.24 -7.15 -5.73
CA MET A 333 20.16 -8.57 -6.01
C MET A 333 19.77 -8.86 -7.48
N GLN A 334 20.28 -9.97 -8.01
CA GLN A 334 19.85 -10.50 -9.31
C GLN A 334 18.36 -10.89 -9.29
N THR A 335 17.69 -10.84 -10.45
CA THR A 335 16.23 -11.03 -10.56
C THR A 335 15.73 -12.32 -9.90
N LEU A 336 16.41 -13.47 -10.09
CA LEU A 336 16.00 -14.75 -9.49
C LEU A 336 16.08 -14.73 -7.96
N GLN A 337 17.21 -14.30 -7.38
CA GLN A 337 17.36 -14.19 -5.93
C GLN A 337 16.39 -13.16 -5.34
N ARG A 338 16.16 -12.06 -6.05
CA ARG A 338 15.19 -11.03 -5.67
C ARG A 338 13.77 -11.56 -5.66
N THR A 339 13.35 -12.39 -6.62
CA THR A 339 12.01 -13.01 -6.63
C THR A 339 11.81 -13.91 -5.42
N PHE A 340 12.81 -14.72 -5.10
CA PHE A 340 12.80 -15.63 -3.95
C PHE A 340 12.68 -14.86 -2.63
N LEU A 341 13.56 -13.89 -2.41
CA LEU A 341 13.57 -13.08 -1.19
C LEU A 341 12.29 -12.24 -1.03
N LEU A 342 11.81 -11.63 -2.12
CA LEU A 342 10.57 -10.88 -2.13
C LEU A 342 9.37 -11.78 -1.80
N SER A 343 9.37 -13.04 -2.22
CA SER A 343 8.33 -14.01 -1.85
C SER A 343 8.26 -14.23 -0.34
N ILE A 344 9.42 -14.36 0.32
CA ILE A 344 9.52 -14.53 1.77
C ILE A 344 9.01 -13.27 2.47
N ILE A 345 9.41 -12.09 2.01
CA ILE A 345 8.94 -10.80 2.55
C ILE A 345 7.42 -10.67 2.41
N LEU A 346 6.86 -11.00 1.25
CA LEU A 346 5.40 -10.98 1.02
C LEU A 346 4.68 -12.00 1.90
N PHE A 347 5.26 -13.18 2.15
CA PHE A 347 4.69 -14.14 3.11
C PHE A 347 4.70 -13.61 4.54
N ILE A 348 5.77 -12.95 4.99
CA ILE A 348 5.82 -12.29 6.31
C ILE A 348 4.70 -11.26 6.42
N VAL A 349 4.53 -10.43 5.38
CA VAL A 349 3.45 -9.43 5.33
C VAL A 349 2.08 -10.10 5.41
N VAL A 350 1.83 -11.14 4.61
CA VAL A 350 0.57 -11.89 4.64
C VAL A 350 0.32 -12.46 6.05
N THR A 351 1.32 -13.08 6.67
CA THR A 351 1.19 -13.59 8.05
C THR A 351 0.86 -12.49 9.05
N SER A 352 1.50 -11.31 8.95
CA SER A 352 1.19 -10.14 9.78
C SER A 352 -0.25 -9.64 9.56
N THR A 353 -0.73 -9.61 8.32
CA THR A 353 -2.14 -9.24 8.05
C THR A 353 -3.13 -10.23 8.65
N LEU A 354 -2.84 -11.54 8.63
CA LEU A 354 -3.67 -12.57 9.25
C LEU A 354 -3.70 -12.42 10.78
N GLN A 355 -2.57 -12.11 11.39
CA GLN A 355 -2.50 -11.81 12.83
C GLN A 355 -3.41 -10.63 13.17
N SER A 356 -3.33 -9.53 12.40
CA SER A 356 -4.20 -8.37 12.55
C SER A 356 -5.69 -8.70 12.34
N MET A 357 -6.01 -9.67 11.47
CA MET A 357 -7.39 -10.14 11.30
C MET A 357 -7.89 -10.91 12.52
N ILE A 358 -7.05 -11.74 13.14
CA ILE A 358 -7.40 -12.50 14.36
C ILE A 358 -7.66 -11.55 15.53
N GLU A 359 -6.82 -10.53 15.72
CA GLU A 359 -7.01 -9.51 16.76
C GLU A 359 -8.35 -8.76 16.63
N ILE A 360 -8.89 -8.66 15.42
CA ILE A 360 -10.22 -8.10 15.16
C ILE A 360 -11.33 -9.15 15.39
N ALA A 361 -11.12 -10.37 14.91
CA ALA A 361 -12.12 -11.43 14.94
C ALA A 361 -12.39 -11.96 16.36
N ASP A 362 -11.34 -12.10 17.18
CA ASP A 362 -11.40 -12.70 18.52
C ASP A 362 -12.45 -12.03 19.44
N PRO A 363 -12.36 -10.71 19.74
CA PRO A 363 -13.34 -10.07 20.62
C PRO A 363 -14.76 -10.09 20.05
N VAL A 364 -14.92 -10.04 18.72
CA VAL A 364 -16.23 -10.07 18.06
C VAL A 364 -16.91 -11.43 18.23
N ILE A 365 -16.15 -12.52 18.10
CA ILE A 365 -16.67 -13.89 18.21
C ILE A 365 -16.95 -14.25 19.67
N LEU A 366 -16.07 -13.87 20.60
CA LEU A 366 -16.30 -14.06 22.02
C LEU A 366 -17.52 -13.25 22.51
N ALA A 367 -17.68 -12.00 22.05
CA ALA A 367 -18.87 -11.21 22.34
C ALA A 367 -20.15 -11.79 21.73
N LEU A 368 -20.06 -12.39 20.52
CA LEU A 368 -21.19 -13.06 19.89
C LEU A 368 -21.61 -14.32 20.68
N GLY A 369 -20.65 -15.07 21.22
CA GLY A 369 -20.90 -16.19 22.12
C GLY A 369 -21.56 -15.74 23.43
N ALA A 370 -21.00 -14.72 24.08
CA ALA A 370 -21.49 -14.22 25.37
C ALA A 370 -22.87 -13.54 25.27
N SER A 371 -23.17 -12.84 24.17
CA SER A 371 -24.45 -12.13 23.96
C SER A 371 -25.65 -13.05 23.70
N ARG A 372 -25.44 -14.37 23.66
CA ARG A 372 -26.49 -15.39 23.48
C ARG A 372 -27.41 -15.13 22.27
N ASN A 373 -26.86 -14.56 21.19
CA ASN A 373 -27.64 -14.19 20.01
C ASN A 373 -28.16 -15.44 19.29
N ARG A 374 -29.43 -15.49 18.86
CA ARG A 374 -30.00 -16.66 18.14
C ARG A 374 -29.87 -16.60 16.62
N SER A 375 -29.34 -15.52 16.06
CA SER A 375 -29.20 -15.38 14.61
C SER A 375 -28.09 -16.28 14.03
N VAL A 376 -28.48 -17.41 13.46
CA VAL A 376 -27.57 -18.41 12.84
C VAL A 376 -26.63 -17.78 11.80
N TRP A 377 -27.11 -16.78 11.05
CA TRP A 377 -26.30 -16.10 10.04
C TRP A 377 -25.09 -15.35 10.62
N LYS A 378 -25.23 -14.73 11.81
CA LYS A 378 -24.12 -14.03 12.45
C LYS A 378 -23.06 -15.03 12.94
N HIS A 379 -23.51 -16.15 13.50
CA HIS A 379 -22.65 -17.25 13.92
C HIS A 379 -21.92 -17.89 12.74
N PHE A 380 -22.62 -18.14 11.63
CA PHE A 380 -22.03 -18.68 10.41
C PHE A 380 -20.92 -17.76 9.87
N ARG A 381 -21.14 -16.44 9.83
CA ARG A 381 -20.11 -15.47 9.41
C ARG A 381 -18.89 -15.49 10.34
N GLY A 382 -19.09 -15.42 11.66
CA GLY A 382 -17.98 -15.50 12.61
C GLY A 382 -17.18 -16.81 12.48
N LEU A 383 -17.87 -17.94 12.48
CA LEU A 383 -17.26 -19.27 12.39
C LEU A 383 -16.53 -19.49 11.04
N SER A 384 -17.12 -19.03 9.94
CA SER A 384 -16.50 -19.10 8.61
C SER A 384 -15.20 -18.29 8.54
N MET A 385 -15.13 -17.11 9.18
CA MET A 385 -13.88 -16.35 9.26
C MET A 385 -12.82 -17.05 10.10
N CYS A 386 -13.19 -17.63 11.25
CA CYS A 386 -12.24 -18.42 12.02
C CYS A 386 -11.74 -19.64 11.27
N LEU A 387 -12.60 -20.34 10.52
CA LEU A 387 -12.17 -21.46 9.69
C LEU A 387 -11.14 -21.02 8.63
N LEU A 388 -11.35 -19.86 7.99
CA LEU A 388 -10.39 -19.28 7.06
C LEU A 388 -9.06 -18.93 7.76
N LEU A 389 -9.13 -18.26 8.91
CA LEU A 389 -7.97 -17.87 9.72
C LEU A 389 -7.25 -19.06 10.36
N LEU A 390 -7.87 -20.23 10.42
CA LEU A 390 -7.24 -21.48 10.86
C LEU A 390 -6.56 -22.20 9.70
N VAL A 391 -7.27 -22.42 8.60
CA VAL A 391 -6.80 -23.25 7.49
C VAL A 391 -5.70 -22.53 6.69
N PHE A 392 -5.84 -21.22 6.47
CA PHE A 392 -4.93 -20.47 5.60
C PHE A 392 -3.50 -20.36 6.17
N PRO A 393 -3.24 -20.01 7.44
CA PRO A 393 -1.88 -20.01 7.98
C PRO A 393 -1.25 -21.41 8.07
N VAL A 394 -2.03 -22.45 8.39
CA VAL A 394 -1.52 -23.85 8.38
C VAL A 394 -1.12 -24.26 6.96
N PHE A 395 -1.95 -23.97 5.97
CA PHE A 395 -1.63 -24.22 4.57
C PHE A 395 -0.38 -23.46 4.14
N MET A 396 -0.26 -22.19 4.56
CA MET A 396 0.92 -21.37 4.30
C MET A 396 2.19 -21.97 4.89
N ALA A 397 2.15 -22.35 6.18
CA ALA A 397 3.27 -22.98 6.87
C ALA A 397 3.70 -24.29 6.21
N TYR A 398 2.74 -25.13 5.80
CA TYR A 398 3.01 -26.36 5.06
C TYR A 398 3.67 -26.08 3.70
N LYS A 399 3.21 -25.07 2.97
CA LYS A 399 3.82 -24.69 1.69
C LYS A 399 5.24 -24.17 1.88
N ILE A 400 5.48 -23.34 2.89
CA ILE A 400 6.82 -22.82 3.20
C ILE A 400 7.77 -23.98 3.57
N SER A 401 7.34 -24.92 4.43
CA SER A 401 8.20 -26.03 4.83
C SER A 401 8.46 -27.06 3.73
N GLN A 402 7.57 -27.17 2.73
CA GLN A 402 7.76 -28.05 1.58
C GLN A 402 8.68 -27.43 0.52
N PHE A 403 8.55 -26.13 0.26
CA PHE A 403 9.28 -25.46 -0.82
C PHE A 403 10.67 -24.98 -0.42
N PHE A 404 10.90 -24.68 0.86
CA PHE A 404 12.13 -24.06 1.34
C PHE A 404 12.82 -24.98 2.36
N HIS A 405 14.15 -25.02 2.29
CA HIS A 405 14.92 -25.59 3.38
C HIS A 405 14.75 -24.72 4.63
N MET A 406 14.55 -25.36 5.78
CA MET A 406 14.19 -24.67 7.01
C MET A 406 15.41 -24.02 7.65
N ASP A 407 15.66 -22.76 7.28
CA ASP A 407 16.64 -21.90 7.96
C ASP A 407 15.99 -21.19 9.16
N PHE A 408 16.79 -20.58 10.05
CA PHE A 408 16.29 -19.84 11.22
C PHE A 408 15.19 -18.83 10.91
N TRP A 409 15.35 -18.02 9.85
CA TRP A 409 14.38 -17.00 9.45
C TRP A 409 13.03 -17.60 9.02
N LEU A 410 13.07 -18.71 8.29
CA LEU A 410 11.88 -19.43 7.86
C LEU A 410 11.21 -20.15 9.04
N LEU A 411 11.98 -20.62 10.02
CA LEU A 411 11.43 -21.18 11.24
C LEU A 411 10.66 -20.14 12.05
N ILE A 412 11.17 -18.91 12.19
CA ILE A 412 10.43 -17.81 12.84
C ILE A 412 9.08 -17.58 12.13
N LEU A 413 9.09 -17.55 10.79
CA LEU A 413 7.89 -17.36 9.98
C LEU A 413 6.88 -18.51 10.16
N VAL A 414 7.32 -19.76 10.03
CA VAL A 414 6.46 -20.94 10.23
C VAL A 414 5.91 -21.00 11.64
N SER A 415 6.73 -20.68 12.64
CA SER A 415 6.29 -20.58 14.04
C SER A 415 5.22 -19.50 14.24
N SER A 416 5.34 -18.36 13.56
CA SER A 416 4.33 -17.30 13.61
C SER A 416 2.99 -17.77 13.03
N CYS A 417 3.00 -18.48 11.89
CA CYS A 417 1.80 -19.09 11.30
C CYS A 417 1.17 -20.18 12.18
N MET A 418 2.00 -20.96 12.91
CA MET A 418 1.49 -21.94 13.88
C MET A 418 0.87 -21.25 15.09
N LEU A 419 1.48 -20.16 15.57
CA LEU A 419 0.97 -19.38 16.69
C LEU A 419 -0.39 -18.76 16.37
N THR A 420 -0.56 -18.18 15.17
CA THR A 420 -1.84 -17.61 14.72
C THR A 420 -2.93 -18.68 14.69
N SER A 421 -2.61 -19.86 14.17
CA SER A 421 -3.53 -21.00 14.11
C SER A 421 -3.93 -21.50 15.51
N LEU A 422 -2.98 -21.61 16.43
CA LEU A 422 -3.24 -21.99 17.83
C LEU A 422 -4.17 -21.00 18.54
N GLN A 423 -3.98 -19.70 18.31
CA GLN A 423 -4.86 -18.66 18.86
C GLN A 423 -6.29 -18.86 18.37
N VAL A 424 -6.49 -19.09 17.07
CA VAL A 424 -7.83 -19.34 16.50
C VAL A 424 -8.46 -20.62 17.05
N ILE A 425 -7.68 -21.69 17.28
CA ILE A 425 -8.19 -22.91 17.93
C ILE A 425 -8.68 -22.59 19.34
N GLY A 426 -7.91 -21.82 20.13
CA GLY A 426 -8.31 -21.42 21.48
C GLY A 426 -9.64 -20.66 21.50
N THR A 427 -9.82 -19.69 20.60
CA THR A 427 -11.04 -18.87 20.52
C THR A 427 -12.24 -19.69 20.03
N MET A 428 -12.03 -20.59 19.07
CA MET A 428 -13.04 -21.52 18.59
C MET A 428 -13.51 -22.49 19.68
N LEU A 429 -12.59 -23.00 20.51
CA LEU A 429 -12.93 -23.86 21.64
C LEU A 429 -13.79 -23.11 22.65
N ILE A 430 -13.41 -21.89 23.05
CA ILE A 430 -14.20 -21.08 23.99
C ILE A 430 -15.59 -20.76 23.42
N TYR A 431 -15.64 -20.36 22.14
CA TYR A 431 -16.90 -20.13 21.45
C TYR A 431 -17.80 -21.39 21.43
N SER A 432 -17.22 -22.56 21.16
CA SER A 432 -17.96 -23.82 21.17
C SER A 432 -18.54 -24.13 22.55
N LEU A 433 -17.83 -23.80 23.64
CA LEU A 433 -18.34 -23.94 25.00
C LEU A 433 -19.56 -23.04 25.25
N PHE A 434 -19.51 -21.78 24.82
CA PHE A 434 -20.67 -20.87 24.90
C PHE A 434 -21.86 -21.38 24.06
N MET A 435 -21.60 -21.97 22.89
CA MET A 435 -22.67 -22.57 22.09
C MET A 435 -23.28 -23.82 22.76
N VAL A 436 -22.47 -24.67 23.39
CA VAL A 436 -22.98 -25.84 24.13
C VAL A 436 -23.82 -25.41 25.32
N GLU A 437 -23.39 -24.39 26.09
CA GLU A 437 -24.18 -23.82 27.18
C GLU A 437 -25.52 -23.25 26.69
N LEU A 438 -25.54 -22.69 25.49
CA LEU A 438 -26.74 -22.18 24.83
C LEU A 438 -27.81 -23.23 24.58
N PHE A 439 -27.40 -24.44 24.19
CA PHE A 439 -28.29 -25.57 23.88
C PHE A 439 -28.69 -26.38 25.11
N ARG A 440 -27.89 -26.35 26.18
CA ARG A 440 -28.17 -27.07 27.42
C ARG A 440 -29.22 -26.33 28.25
N THR A 441 -30.14 -27.07 28.86
CA THR A 441 -31.18 -26.53 29.76
C THR A 441 -30.61 -26.14 31.12
N ASP A 442 -29.68 -26.93 31.65
CA ASP A 442 -29.02 -26.68 32.93
C ASP A 442 -27.68 -25.95 32.72
N PRO A 443 -27.41 -24.83 33.44
CA PRO A 443 -26.16 -24.10 33.32
C PRO A 443 -24.97 -24.93 33.84
N ILE A 444 -23.82 -24.81 33.17
CA ILE A 444 -22.60 -25.52 33.58
C ILE A 444 -21.94 -24.74 34.71
N GLU A 445 -22.08 -25.20 35.95
CA GLU A 445 -21.52 -24.53 37.14
C GLU A 445 -20.00 -24.29 37.05
N SER A 446 -19.28 -25.14 36.30
CA SER A 446 -17.82 -25.10 36.12
C SER A 446 -17.35 -24.49 34.79
N LEU A 447 -18.20 -23.80 34.02
CA LEU A 447 -17.83 -23.24 32.71
C LEU A 447 -16.55 -22.38 32.77
N ASP A 448 -16.45 -21.50 33.77
CA ASP A 448 -15.28 -20.63 33.95
C ASP A 448 -14.00 -21.40 34.29
N GLU A 449 -14.11 -22.56 34.92
CA GLU A 449 -12.98 -23.46 35.18
C GLU A 449 -12.53 -24.13 33.89
N VAL A 450 -13.47 -24.57 33.05
CA VAL A 450 -13.18 -25.16 31.73
C VAL A 450 -12.57 -24.12 30.78
N ILE A 451 -13.15 -22.91 30.68
CA ILE A 451 -12.60 -21.81 29.87
C ILE A 451 -11.17 -21.47 30.32
N TYR A 452 -10.91 -21.47 31.62
CA TYR A 452 -9.55 -21.29 32.12
C TYR A 452 -8.61 -22.41 31.70
N TRP A 453 -9.01 -23.67 31.80
CA TRP A 453 -8.17 -24.79 31.37
C TRP A 453 -7.87 -24.73 29.88
N VAL A 454 -8.85 -24.38 29.04
CA VAL A 454 -8.65 -24.14 27.60
C VAL A 454 -7.64 -23.02 27.37
N ASN A 455 -7.80 -21.88 28.04
CA ASN A 455 -6.85 -20.77 27.96
C ASN A 455 -5.45 -21.16 28.45
N ALA A 456 -5.35 -21.90 29.56
CA ALA A 456 -4.08 -22.34 30.12
C ALA A 456 -3.34 -23.28 29.16
N ILE A 457 -4.03 -24.27 28.60
CA ILE A 457 -3.47 -25.19 27.59
C ILE A 457 -3.02 -24.41 26.36
N SER A 458 -3.85 -23.49 25.84
CA SER A 458 -3.49 -22.64 24.70
C SER A 458 -2.21 -21.85 25.00
N ARG A 459 -2.09 -21.21 26.16
CA ARG A 459 -0.90 -20.43 26.54
C ARG A 459 0.34 -21.29 26.73
N VAL A 460 0.21 -22.51 27.25
CA VAL A 460 1.32 -23.47 27.34
C VAL A 460 1.79 -23.89 25.95
N LEU A 461 0.87 -24.20 25.03
CA LEU A 461 1.22 -24.53 23.64
C LEU A 461 1.90 -23.35 22.92
N GLU A 462 1.37 -22.14 23.08
CA GLU A 462 2.00 -20.92 22.56
C GLU A 462 3.42 -20.70 23.12
N PHE A 463 3.64 -21.01 24.40
CA PHE A 463 4.96 -20.92 25.04
C PHE A 463 5.91 -21.99 24.52
N LEU A 464 5.45 -23.22 24.33
CA LEU A 464 6.25 -24.32 23.77
C LEU A 464 6.73 -23.99 22.35
N VAL A 465 5.86 -23.44 21.50
CA VAL A 465 6.21 -22.99 20.15
C VAL A 465 7.31 -21.92 20.20
N ALA A 466 7.18 -20.91 21.07
CA ALA A 466 8.21 -19.87 21.23
C ALA A 466 9.54 -20.45 21.74
N LEU A 467 9.51 -21.41 22.67
CA LEU A 467 10.71 -22.06 23.19
C LEU A 467 11.44 -22.86 22.10
N CYS A 468 10.71 -23.54 21.21
CA CYS A 468 11.30 -24.25 20.07
C CYS A 468 12.07 -23.31 19.14
N VAL A 469 11.55 -22.11 18.86
CA VAL A 469 12.24 -21.10 18.04
C VAL A 469 13.53 -20.64 18.71
N VAL A 470 13.50 -20.35 20.01
CA VAL A 470 14.70 -19.92 20.74
C VAL A 470 15.74 -21.04 20.80
N ALA A 471 15.33 -22.28 21.04
CA ALA A 471 16.23 -23.43 21.09
C ALA A 471 16.94 -23.66 19.74
N TYR A 472 16.18 -23.63 18.64
CA TYR A 472 16.75 -23.77 17.31
C TYR A 472 17.61 -22.56 16.92
N GLY A 473 17.16 -21.33 17.20
CA GLY A 473 17.94 -20.12 16.94
C GLY A 473 19.25 -20.06 17.72
N ALA A 474 19.23 -20.50 18.99
CA ALA A 474 20.45 -20.63 19.78
C ALA A 474 21.38 -21.71 19.22
N TRP A 475 20.83 -22.85 18.79
CA TRP A 475 21.60 -23.90 18.13
C TRP A 475 22.29 -23.40 16.85
N GLU A 476 21.54 -22.76 15.96
CA GLU A 476 22.08 -22.20 14.71
C GLU A 476 23.08 -21.08 14.98
N SER A 477 22.84 -20.22 15.97
CA SER A 477 23.79 -19.15 16.32
C SER A 477 25.09 -19.68 16.95
N LEU A 478 25.08 -20.83 17.61
CA LEU A 478 26.26 -21.41 18.25
C LEU A 478 27.10 -22.27 17.28
N PHE A 479 26.43 -22.97 16.35
CA PHE A 479 27.09 -23.94 15.45
C PHE A 479 27.11 -23.52 13.97
N GLY A 480 26.36 -22.49 13.59
CA GLY A 480 26.28 -21.96 12.22
C GLY A 480 27.04 -20.65 12.02
N GLU A 481 26.65 -19.89 11.00
CA GLU A 481 27.25 -18.58 10.70
C GLU A 481 26.78 -17.52 11.70
N TRP A 482 27.73 -16.92 12.41
CA TRP A 482 27.40 -15.96 13.46
C TRP A 482 26.94 -14.63 12.87
N SER A 483 25.75 -14.15 13.27
CA SER A 483 25.22 -12.86 12.84
C SER A 483 24.72 -12.03 14.03
N TRP A 484 25.19 -10.78 14.12
CA TRP A 484 24.72 -9.83 15.15
C TRP A 484 23.22 -9.56 15.08
N MET A 485 22.66 -9.58 13.87
CA MET A 485 21.24 -9.39 13.63
C MET A 485 20.41 -10.59 14.11
N GLY A 486 20.84 -11.82 13.82
CA GLY A 486 20.18 -13.01 14.35
C GLY A 486 20.22 -13.06 15.88
N ALA A 487 21.39 -12.77 16.48
CA ALA A 487 21.54 -12.71 17.93
C ALA A 487 20.61 -11.67 18.59
N SER A 488 20.49 -10.46 18.02
CA SER A 488 19.61 -9.42 18.57
C SER A 488 18.13 -9.82 18.50
N VAL A 489 17.70 -10.43 17.39
CA VAL A 489 16.33 -10.95 17.24
C VAL A 489 16.04 -12.06 18.24
N ILE A 490 16.98 -12.98 18.48
CA ILE A 490 16.82 -14.05 19.48
C ILE A 490 16.70 -13.46 20.89
N ILE A 491 17.50 -12.47 21.25
CA ILE A 491 17.43 -11.81 22.57
C ILE A 491 16.07 -11.13 22.75
N ILE A 492 15.64 -10.34 21.76
CA ILE A 492 14.33 -9.67 21.78
C ILE A 492 13.20 -10.71 21.87
N HIS A 493 13.26 -11.75 21.05
CA HIS A 493 12.27 -12.83 21.06
C HIS A 493 12.23 -13.56 22.41
N SER A 494 13.39 -13.86 23.00
CA SER A 494 13.49 -14.52 24.31
C SER A 494 12.89 -13.66 25.42
N TYR A 495 13.09 -12.33 25.37
CA TYR A 495 12.51 -11.42 26.34
C TYR A 495 10.97 -11.33 26.19
N PHE A 496 10.48 -11.02 24.98
CA PHE A 496 9.05 -10.76 24.77
C PHE A 496 8.19 -12.03 24.68
N ASN A 497 8.61 -13.04 23.92
CA ASN A 497 7.80 -14.24 23.66
C ASN A 497 7.97 -15.34 24.71
N VAL A 498 9.11 -15.38 25.42
CA VAL A 498 9.39 -16.41 26.44
C VAL A 498 9.27 -15.82 27.84
N TRP A 499 10.13 -14.87 28.21
CA TRP A 499 10.21 -14.36 29.59
C TRP A 499 8.93 -13.64 30.04
N LEU A 500 8.48 -12.60 29.31
CA LEU A 500 7.26 -11.86 29.68
C LEU A 500 6.02 -12.76 29.68
N ARG A 501 5.94 -13.71 28.73
CA ARG A 501 4.83 -14.66 28.65
C ARG A 501 4.84 -15.65 29.81
N ALA A 502 6.00 -16.18 30.19
CA ALA A 502 6.16 -17.03 31.36
C ALA A 502 5.80 -16.28 32.65
N GLN A 503 6.24 -15.02 32.79
CA GLN A 503 5.91 -14.18 33.93
C GLN A 503 4.39 -13.93 34.04
N SER A 504 3.73 -13.64 32.92
CA SER A 504 2.26 -13.46 32.87
C SER A 504 1.52 -14.74 33.25
N GLY A 505 1.93 -15.89 32.72
CA GLY A 505 1.38 -17.20 33.07
C GLY A 505 1.58 -17.54 34.55
N TRP A 506 2.78 -17.30 35.08
CA TRP A 506 3.11 -17.55 36.49
C TRP A 506 2.30 -16.69 37.45
N ARG A 507 2.17 -15.39 37.15
CA ARG A 507 1.33 -14.47 37.95
C ARG A 507 -0.13 -14.92 37.96
N SER A 508 -0.67 -15.35 36.82
CA SER A 508 -2.05 -15.85 36.72
C SER A 508 -2.28 -17.12 37.54
N PHE A 509 -1.28 -18.01 37.58
CA PHE A 509 -1.31 -19.21 38.41
C PHE A 509 -1.23 -18.90 39.91
N LEU A 510 -0.33 -18.00 40.33
CA LEU A 510 -0.18 -17.60 41.73
C LEU A 510 -1.46 -16.97 42.28
N LEU A 511 -2.07 -16.02 41.56
CA LEU A 511 -3.33 -15.38 41.96
C LEU A 511 -4.45 -16.41 42.16
N ARG A 512 -4.50 -17.46 41.33
CA ARG A 512 -5.46 -18.55 41.51
C ARG A 512 -5.18 -19.40 42.74
N GLN A 513 -3.91 -19.72 42.99
CA GLN A 513 -3.53 -20.48 44.18
C GLN A 513 -3.87 -19.70 45.46
N GLU A 514 -3.64 -18.39 45.45
CA GLU A 514 -4.00 -17.48 46.54
C GLU A 514 -5.51 -17.41 46.77
N ALA A 515 -6.31 -17.23 45.70
CA ALA A 515 -7.77 -17.24 45.80
C ALA A 515 -8.32 -18.58 46.31
N ALA A 516 -7.78 -19.71 45.82
CA ALA A 516 -8.17 -21.04 46.29
C ALA A 516 -7.85 -21.25 47.78
N LYS A 517 -6.66 -20.81 48.24
CA LYS A 517 -6.28 -20.84 49.65
C LYS A 517 -7.23 -19.98 50.50
N LYS A 518 -7.54 -18.76 50.06
CA LYS A 518 -8.44 -17.81 50.77
C LYS A 518 -9.85 -18.36 50.94
N ILE A 519 -10.34 -19.16 49.99
CA ILE A 519 -11.69 -19.78 50.09
C ILE A 519 -11.66 -21.01 50.97
N ASN A 520 -10.61 -21.83 50.85
CA ASN A 520 -10.45 -23.01 51.70
C ASN A 520 -10.23 -22.64 53.17
N SER A 521 -9.73 -21.44 53.47
CA SER A 521 -9.59 -20.93 54.84
C SER A 521 -10.88 -20.36 55.44
N LEU A 522 -11.94 -20.17 54.66
CA LEU A 522 -13.21 -19.66 55.16
C LEU A 522 -14.09 -20.80 55.71
N PRO A 523 -14.78 -20.58 56.83
CA PRO A 523 -15.68 -21.58 57.40
C PRO A 523 -16.87 -21.84 56.48
N ARG A 524 -17.22 -23.12 56.30
CA ARG A 524 -18.45 -23.52 55.60
C ARG A 524 -19.63 -23.43 56.56
N ALA A 525 -20.75 -22.90 56.07
CA ALA A 525 -21.99 -22.81 56.84
C ALA A 525 -22.55 -24.20 57.13
N THR A 526 -23.00 -24.43 58.37
CA THR A 526 -23.75 -25.64 58.73
C THR A 526 -25.17 -25.56 58.17
N THR A 527 -25.82 -26.71 57.95
CA THR A 527 -27.21 -26.77 57.46
C THR A 527 -28.18 -25.99 58.34
N HIS A 528 -27.97 -25.98 59.65
CA HIS A 528 -28.78 -25.21 60.60
C HIS A 528 -28.57 -23.68 60.45
N GLN A 529 -27.33 -23.22 60.22
CA GLN A 529 -27.05 -21.80 59.98
C GLN A 529 -27.65 -21.33 58.64
N LEU A 530 -27.60 -22.17 57.61
CA LEU A 530 -28.23 -21.91 56.31
C LEU A 530 -29.75 -21.81 56.41
N LEU A 531 -30.39 -22.75 57.11
CA LEU A 531 -31.83 -22.74 57.36
C LEU A 531 -32.28 -21.54 58.19
N GLN A 532 -31.46 -21.09 59.14
CA GLN A 532 -31.76 -19.91 59.96
C GLN A 532 -31.57 -18.60 59.19
N HIS A 533 -30.59 -18.53 58.29
CA HIS A 533 -30.37 -17.36 57.44
C HIS A 533 -31.46 -17.23 56.35
N ASN A 534 -31.89 -18.35 55.75
CA ASN A 534 -32.99 -18.46 54.77
C ASN A 534 -33.02 -17.34 53.72
N ASP A 535 -31.89 -17.10 53.06
CA ASP A 535 -31.75 -16.06 52.04
C ASP A 535 -31.02 -16.59 50.81
N VAL A 536 -31.09 -15.85 49.72
CA VAL A 536 -30.42 -16.18 48.45
C VAL A 536 -29.00 -15.61 48.39
N CYS A 537 -28.16 -16.16 47.53
CA CYS A 537 -26.82 -15.59 47.33
C CYS A 537 -26.91 -14.24 46.63
N SER A 538 -26.43 -13.17 47.27
CA SER A 538 -26.47 -11.81 46.72
C SER A 538 -25.60 -11.59 45.47
N ILE A 539 -24.79 -12.60 45.08
CA ILE A 539 -24.01 -12.57 43.84
C ILE A 539 -24.80 -13.15 42.66
N CYS A 540 -25.48 -14.30 42.83
CA CYS A 540 -26.18 -14.98 41.73
C CYS A 540 -27.72 -15.01 41.88
N PHE A 541 -28.25 -14.51 42.99
CA PHE A 541 -29.67 -14.47 43.35
C PHE A 541 -30.37 -15.85 43.34
N GLN A 542 -29.62 -16.92 43.61
CA GLN A 542 -30.15 -18.29 43.73
C GLN A 542 -30.09 -18.79 45.18
N GLU A 543 -30.97 -19.73 45.53
CA GLU A 543 -30.99 -20.38 46.83
C GLU A 543 -29.67 -21.10 47.15
N MET A 544 -29.28 -21.09 48.42
CA MET A 544 -28.03 -21.71 48.87
C MET A 544 -28.27 -23.09 49.48
N SER A 545 -27.85 -24.14 48.78
CA SER A 545 -27.75 -25.49 49.36
C SER A 545 -26.44 -25.69 50.15
N SER A 546 -25.40 -24.92 49.80
CA SER A 546 -24.13 -24.84 50.52
C SER A 546 -23.55 -23.43 50.44
N ALA A 547 -22.99 -22.94 51.54
CA ALA A 547 -22.46 -21.59 51.63
C ALA A 547 -21.14 -21.52 52.40
N VAL A 548 -20.36 -20.50 52.07
CA VAL A 548 -19.13 -20.10 52.76
C VAL A 548 -19.41 -18.79 53.47
N ILE A 549 -18.94 -18.68 54.72
CA ILE A 549 -19.14 -17.49 55.56
C ILE A 549 -17.86 -16.66 55.51
N THR A 550 -17.96 -15.40 55.08
CA THR A 550 -16.85 -14.45 55.11
C THR A 550 -16.50 -14.04 56.55
N TYR A 551 -15.31 -13.48 56.78
CA TYR A 551 -14.93 -12.99 58.12
C TYR A 551 -15.85 -11.87 58.64
N CYS A 552 -16.57 -11.17 57.76
CA CYS A 552 -17.59 -10.19 58.12
C CYS A 552 -18.99 -10.79 58.34
N GLY A 553 -19.14 -12.12 58.26
CA GLY A 553 -20.38 -12.83 58.57
C GLY A 553 -21.37 -12.98 57.41
N HIS A 554 -21.01 -12.59 56.19
CA HIS A 554 -21.88 -12.71 55.01
C HIS A 554 -21.78 -14.09 54.34
N PHE A 555 -22.91 -14.59 53.86
CA PHE A 555 -23.05 -15.92 53.27
C PHE A 555 -23.06 -15.84 51.74
N PHE A 556 -22.30 -16.73 51.09
CA PHE A 556 -22.26 -16.83 49.62
C PHE A 556 -22.04 -18.27 49.19
N HIS A 557 -22.45 -18.66 47.97
CA HIS A 557 -21.94 -19.89 47.38
C HIS A 557 -20.42 -19.79 47.25
N GLY A 558 -19.70 -20.88 47.58
CA GLY A 558 -18.23 -20.89 47.51
C GLY A 558 -17.69 -20.53 46.12
N ASN A 559 -18.39 -20.91 45.06
CA ASN A 559 -18.02 -20.59 43.68
C ASN A 559 -18.29 -19.13 43.32
N CYS A 560 -19.41 -18.55 43.78
CA CYS A 560 -19.73 -17.14 43.53
C CYS A 560 -18.73 -16.22 44.23
N LEU A 561 -18.41 -16.51 45.50
CA LEU A 561 -17.42 -15.75 46.25
C LEU A 561 -16.01 -15.89 45.65
N ARG A 562 -15.67 -17.09 45.13
CA ARG A 562 -14.41 -17.30 44.38
C ARG A 562 -14.27 -16.34 43.22
N LYS A 563 -15.33 -16.24 42.41
CA LYS A 563 -15.35 -15.39 41.21
C LYS A 563 -15.23 -13.91 41.58
N TRP A 564 -15.92 -13.48 42.63
CA TRP A 564 -15.81 -12.11 43.11
C TRP A 564 -14.39 -11.76 43.59
N LEU A 565 -13.81 -12.63 44.42
CA LEU A 565 -12.47 -12.44 44.97
C LEU A 565 -11.34 -12.44 43.92
N TYR A 566 -11.61 -12.90 42.68
CA TYR A 566 -10.69 -12.71 41.56
C TYR A 566 -10.61 -11.27 41.06
N VAL A 567 -11.67 -10.48 41.23
CA VAL A 567 -11.77 -9.11 40.70
C VAL A 567 -11.57 -8.09 41.82
N GLN A 568 -12.16 -8.32 42.99
CA GLN A 568 -12.05 -7.45 44.15
C GLN A 568 -11.78 -8.26 45.42
N GLU A 569 -10.79 -7.86 46.21
CA GLU A 569 -10.39 -8.60 47.41
C GLU A 569 -11.33 -8.40 48.62
N THR A 570 -12.31 -7.49 48.49
CA THR A 570 -13.29 -7.09 49.52
C THR A 570 -14.60 -7.86 49.41
N CYS A 571 -15.36 -7.92 50.51
CA CYS A 571 -16.68 -8.56 50.53
C CYS A 571 -17.70 -7.73 49.73
N PRO A 572 -18.53 -8.33 48.84
CA PRO A 572 -19.51 -7.61 48.02
C PRO A 572 -20.51 -6.77 48.82
N MET A 573 -20.79 -7.17 50.06
CA MET A 573 -21.79 -6.56 50.93
C MET A 573 -21.20 -5.54 51.93
N CYS A 574 -19.87 -5.39 51.99
CA CYS A 574 -19.18 -4.56 52.99
C CYS A 574 -18.50 -3.34 52.36
N HIS A 575 -19.11 -2.73 51.36
CA HIS A 575 -18.54 -1.58 50.66
C HIS A 575 -17.97 -0.52 51.59
#